data_AF-A0A9W9E1C3-F1
#
_entry.id   AF-A0A9W9E1C3-F1
#
_cell.length_a   1.000
_cell.length_b   1.000
_cell.length_c   1.000
_cell.angle_alpha   90.00
_cell.angle_beta   90.00
_cell.angle_gamma   90.00
#
_symmetry.space_group_name_H-M   'P 1'
#
loop_
_entity.id
_entity.type
_entity.pdbx_description
1 polymer ?
#
loop_
_entity_poly.entity_id
_entity_poly.type
_entity_poly.pdbx_seq_one_letter_code
_entity_poly.pdbx_strand_id
1 'polypeptide(L)'
;MRLFSSLVFLPTFIAVAFFPLSTSACEGDCITNTTNEFIRLYATPLKTLLDHTDTDLASRFNLPSSSKCVSYLQDAYAKIAYAYLENAIFPSYFHGKCQQRTANGTLVNPPGCPNPDCPVVCGTPGSMVHHYDALRNITFNSHEGMFALLTKQDSGSFQDVKTCVLDATTLKKCPKEPARTTRSFSRSFAAHFPRSLVGGSSSGFAARENCYDDTNFEKNLYDVLQAGMVQMWADVCDAKKDYAKCSWEKEMKAFILQFP
;
A
#
# COMPACT_ATOMS: atom_id res chain seq x y z
N MET A 1 59.37 -53.13 -47.52
CA MET A 1 57.94 -52.86 -47.26
C MET A 1 57.84 -52.34 -45.82
N ARG A 2 57.33 -51.15 -45.45
CA ARG A 2 56.46 -50.14 -46.12
C ARG A 2 55.22 -50.77 -46.75
N LEU A 3 53.97 -50.44 -46.41
CA LEU A 3 53.38 -49.57 -45.36
C LEU A 3 52.29 -50.40 -44.61
N PHE A 4 51.33 -49.94 -43.79
CA PHE A 4 50.77 -48.62 -43.47
C PHE A 4 50.30 -48.56 -41.99
N SER A 5 49.89 -47.36 -41.55
CA SER A 5 49.19 -47.08 -40.28
C SER A 5 47.67 -47.05 -40.51
N SER A 6 46.87 -47.37 -39.49
CA SER A 6 45.43 -47.03 -39.44
C SER A 6 44.93 -46.97 -37.99
N LEU A 7 45.26 -45.88 -37.29
CA LEU A 7 44.57 -45.47 -36.07
C LEU A 7 43.15 -45.01 -36.43
N VAL A 8 42.15 -45.79 -36.05
CA VAL A 8 40.74 -45.41 -36.20
C VAL A 8 40.41 -44.32 -35.17
N PHE A 9 40.48 -43.06 -35.60
CA PHE A 9 39.93 -41.94 -34.83
C PHE A 9 38.40 -42.08 -34.81
N LEU A 10 37.85 -42.45 -33.66
CA LEU A 10 36.42 -42.32 -33.39
C LEU A 10 36.15 -40.84 -33.08
N PRO A 11 35.35 -40.10 -33.89
CA PRO A 11 34.95 -38.75 -33.52
C PRO A 11 33.90 -38.87 -32.40
N THR A 12 34.32 -38.63 -31.16
CA THR A 12 33.42 -38.52 -30.02
C THR A 12 32.54 -37.28 -30.21
N PHE A 13 31.39 -37.45 -30.86
CA PHE A 13 30.36 -36.42 -30.93
C PHE A 13 29.86 -36.13 -29.52
N ILE A 14 30.40 -35.06 -28.92
CA ILE A 14 29.83 -34.45 -27.72
C ILE A 14 28.50 -33.84 -28.15
N ALA A 15 27.43 -34.60 -27.97
CA ALA A 15 26.08 -34.09 -28.07
C ALA A 15 25.87 -33.07 -26.95
N VAL A 16 26.09 -31.79 -27.25
CA VAL A 16 25.70 -30.69 -26.38
C VAL A 16 24.17 -30.70 -26.32
N ALA A 17 23.65 -31.36 -25.29
CA ALA A 17 22.24 -31.29 -24.95
C ALA A 17 21.94 -29.84 -24.55
N PHE A 18 21.45 -29.06 -25.51
CA PHE A 18 20.73 -27.83 -25.22
C PHE A 18 19.46 -28.23 -24.46
N PHE A 19 19.56 -28.28 -23.14
CA PHE A 19 18.39 -28.26 -22.28
C PHE A 19 17.58 -27.02 -22.65
N PRO A 20 16.28 -27.14 -23.01
CA PRO A 20 15.43 -25.98 -23.12
C PRO A 20 15.31 -25.38 -21.73
N LEU A 21 16.06 -24.29 -21.48
CA LEU A 21 16.00 -23.56 -20.22
C LEU A 21 14.56 -23.16 -19.97
N SER A 22 14.08 -23.48 -18.76
CA SER A 22 12.67 -23.44 -18.40
C SER A 22 12.07 -22.05 -18.62
N THR A 23 11.28 -21.88 -19.69
CA THR A 23 10.53 -20.65 -19.99
C THR A 23 9.41 -20.36 -18.98
N SER A 24 9.39 -21.01 -17.82
CA SER A 24 8.56 -20.69 -16.65
C SER A 24 9.25 -19.73 -15.68
N ALA A 25 10.59 -19.59 -15.73
CA ALA A 25 11.31 -18.67 -14.85
C ALA A 25 11.07 -17.20 -15.25
N CYS A 26 11.17 -16.89 -16.54
CA CYS A 26 11.02 -15.53 -17.07
C CYS A 26 9.63 -14.93 -16.83
N GLU A 27 8.59 -15.76 -16.77
CA GLU A 27 7.22 -15.34 -16.45
C GLU A 27 7.13 -14.87 -14.99
N GLY A 28 7.73 -15.62 -14.06
CA GLY A 28 7.83 -15.23 -12.65
C GLY A 28 8.66 -13.96 -12.43
N ASP A 29 9.80 -13.83 -13.14
CA ASP A 29 10.64 -12.63 -13.09
C ASP A 29 9.89 -11.39 -13.64
N CYS A 30 9.15 -11.53 -14.75
CA CYS A 30 8.34 -10.46 -15.31
C CYS A 30 7.26 -9.98 -14.33
N ILE A 31 6.48 -10.91 -13.75
CA ILE A 31 5.44 -10.63 -12.76
C ILE A 31 6.03 -9.93 -11.53
N THR A 32 7.07 -10.51 -10.95
CA THR A 32 7.69 -10.04 -9.70
C THR A 32 8.30 -8.64 -9.88
N ASN A 33 9.08 -8.45 -10.93
CA ASN A 33 9.81 -7.21 -11.14
C ASN A 33 8.91 -6.09 -11.68
N THR A 34 7.90 -6.39 -12.50
CA THR A 34 6.88 -5.40 -12.90
C THR A 34 6.09 -4.91 -11.70
N THR A 35 5.68 -5.81 -10.81
CA THR A 35 4.94 -5.46 -9.58
C THR A 35 5.79 -4.57 -8.67
N ASN A 36 7.05 -4.95 -8.42
CA ASN A 36 7.98 -4.16 -7.61
C ASN A 36 8.31 -2.79 -8.24
N GLU A 37 8.44 -2.72 -9.57
CA GLU A 37 8.70 -1.45 -10.25
C GLU A 37 7.51 -0.50 -10.14
N PHE A 38 6.27 -0.97 -10.25
CA PHE A 38 5.10 -0.12 -9.92
C PHE A 38 5.13 0.39 -8.48
N ILE A 39 5.44 -0.46 -7.50
CA ILE A 39 5.59 -0.03 -6.08
C ILE A 39 6.65 1.06 -5.95
N ARG A 40 7.79 0.89 -6.64
CA ARG A 40 8.89 1.87 -6.65
C ARG A 40 8.48 3.20 -7.28
N LEU A 41 7.79 3.16 -8.41
CA LEU A 41 7.32 4.35 -9.14
C LEU A 41 6.27 5.14 -8.33
N TYR A 42 5.43 4.46 -7.56
CA TYR A 42 4.45 5.10 -6.68
C TYR A 42 5.00 5.51 -5.29
N ALA A 43 6.26 5.21 -4.96
CA ALA A 43 6.83 5.53 -3.65
C ALA A 43 6.93 7.04 -3.36
N THR A 44 7.20 7.88 -4.36
CA THR A 44 7.22 9.34 -4.20
C THR A 44 5.81 9.93 -4.06
N PRO A 45 4.83 9.61 -4.94
CA PRO A 45 3.42 9.93 -4.72
C PRO A 45 2.90 9.53 -3.33
N LEU A 46 3.19 8.30 -2.91
CA LEU A 46 2.89 7.76 -1.58
C LEU A 46 3.44 8.65 -0.47
N LYS A 47 4.74 8.99 -0.51
CA LYS A 47 5.33 9.84 0.52
C LYS A 47 4.64 11.21 0.59
N THR A 48 4.36 11.84 -0.56
CA THR A 48 3.69 13.14 -0.61
C THR A 48 2.28 13.09 -0.01
N LEU A 49 1.49 12.05 -0.34
CA LEU A 49 0.19 11.81 0.28
C LEU A 49 0.31 11.72 1.81
N LEU A 50 1.19 10.87 2.32
CA LEU A 50 1.31 10.60 3.76
C LEU A 50 1.79 11.84 4.54
N ASP A 51 2.73 12.62 3.99
CA ASP A 51 3.22 13.86 4.62
C ASP A 51 2.11 14.95 4.69
N HIS A 52 1.26 15.05 3.68
CA HIS A 52 0.09 15.94 3.70
C HIS A 52 -0.96 15.45 4.72
N THR A 53 -1.28 14.15 4.76
CA THR A 53 -2.23 13.58 5.74
C THR A 53 -1.76 13.82 7.18
N ASP A 54 -0.47 13.64 7.48
CA ASP A 54 0.10 13.98 8.79
C ASP A 54 -0.12 15.47 9.12
N THR A 55 0.00 16.35 8.13
CA THR A 55 -0.21 17.80 8.29
C THR A 55 -1.68 18.14 8.57
N ASP A 56 -2.62 17.51 7.85
CA ASP A 56 -4.06 17.68 8.07
C ASP A 56 -4.50 17.13 9.43
N LEU A 57 -3.99 15.96 9.86
CA LEU A 57 -4.22 15.44 11.21
C LEU A 57 -3.63 16.38 12.27
N ALA A 58 -2.41 16.88 12.07
CA ALA A 58 -1.79 17.80 13.02
C ALA A 58 -2.56 19.12 13.15
N SER A 59 -3.12 19.62 12.05
CA SER A 59 -3.99 20.80 12.05
C SER A 59 -5.34 20.50 12.73
N ARG A 60 -6.05 19.45 12.30
CA ARG A 60 -7.43 19.15 12.75
C ARG A 60 -7.51 18.73 14.22
N PHE A 61 -6.50 18.01 14.73
CA PHE A 61 -6.43 17.54 16.11
C PHE A 61 -5.44 18.31 16.98
N ASN A 62 -4.83 19.39 16.46
CA ASN A 62 -3.81 20.18 17.16
C ASN A 62 -2.70 19.29 17.75
N LEU A 63 -2.07 18.44 16.92
CA LEU A 63 -1.00 17.54 17.35
C LEU A 63 0.34 18.28 17.46
N PRO A 64 1.32 17.80 18.23
CA PRO A 64 2.70 18.29 18.11
C PRO A 64 3.30 17.84 16.76
N SER A 65 4.15 18.68 16.16
CA SER A 65 4.75 18.42 14.83
C SER A 65 5.65 17.17 14.75
N SER A 66 5.97 16.55 15.89
CA SER A 66 6.68 15.28 16.01
C SER A 66 5.77 14.05 15.92
N SER A 67 4.44 14.21 15.99
CA SER A 67 3.49 13.09 15.87
C SER A 67 3.41 12.63 14.42
N LYS A 68 4.00 11.46 14.15
CA LYS A 68 4.01 10.79 12.85
C LYS A 68 2.99 9.65 12.80
N CYS A 69 1.73 9.98 13.10
CA CYS A 69 0.68 8.97 13.25
C CYS A 69 0.32 8.27 11.92
N VAL A 70 0.62 8.88 10.77
CA VAL A 70 0.40 8.24 9.47
C VAL A 70 1.44 7.14 9.15
N SER A 71 2.54 7.01 9.92
CA SER A 71 3.53 5.95 9.67
C SER A 71 2.96 4.53 9.79
N TYR A 72 1.95 4.33 10.64
CA TYR A 72 1.25 3.04 10.75
C TYR A 72 0.53 2.64 9.45
N LEU A 73 0.01 3.62 8.70
CA LEU A 73 -0.55 3.39 7.36
C LEU A 73 0.55 3.07 6.34
N GLN A 74 1.71 3.72 6.43
CA GLN A 74 2.87 3.42 5.58
C GLN A 74 3.37 1.97 5.78
N ASP A 75 3.52 1.54 7.02
CA ASP A 75 3.96 0.18 7.36
C ASP A 75 2.93 -0.88 6.96
N ALA A 76 1.64 -0.58 7.10
CA ALA A 76 0.57 -1.48 6.68
C ALA A 76 0.46 -1.58 5.16
N TYR A 77 0.57 -0.44 4.46
CA TYR A 77 0.66 -0.38 3.00
C TYR A 77 1.83 -1.22 2.49
N ALA A 78 3.03 -1.07 3.06
CA ALA A 78 4.21 -1.81 2.64
C ALA A 78 4.06 -3.33 2.78
N LYS A 79 3.27 -3.80 3.75
CA LYS A 79 2.97 -5.23 3.96
C LYS A 79 2.00 -5.81 2.92
N ILE A 80 1.07 -5.01 2.38
CA ILE A 80 0.05 -5.49 1.43
C ILE A 80 0.36 -5.16 -0.03
N ALA A 81 1.18 -4.14 -0.30
CA ALA A 81 1.38 -3.56 -1.63
C ALA A 81 1.74 -4.59 -2.70
N TYR A 82 2.71 -5.47 -2.43
CA TYR A 82 3.13 -6.49 -3.38
C TYR A 82 2.00 -7.47 -3.70
N ALA A 83 1.45 -8.15 -2.69
CA ALA A 83 0.42 -9.17 -2.92
C ALA A 83 -0.87 -8.60 -3.55
N TYR A 84 -1.23 -7.36 -3.20
CA TYR A 84 -2.42 -6.71 -3.75
C TYR A 84 -2.22 -6.31 -5.22
N LEU A 85 -1.09 -5.67 -5.56
CA LEU A 85 -0.77 -5.27 -6.93
C LEU A 85 -0.46 -6.47 -7.83
N GLU A 86 0.29 -7.44 -7.33
CA GLU A 86 0.52 -8.71 -8.02
C GLU A 86 -0.83 -9.30 -8.39
N ASN A 87 -1.72 -9.54 -7.42
CA ASN A 87 -3.02 -10.16 -7.68
C ASN A 87 -3.90 -9.37 -8.66
N ALA A 88 -3.96 -8.03 -8.51
CA ALA A 88 -4.77 -7.16 -9.35
C ALA A 88 -4.30 -7.11 -10.81
N ILE A 89 -2.99 -7.19 -11.06
CA ILE A 89 -2.41 -7.26 -12.40
C ILE A 89 -2.47 -8.72 -12.92
N PHE A 90 -2.03 -9.68 -12.11
CA PHE A 90 -1.84 -11.10 -12.42
C PHE A 90 -2.39 -12.03 -11.29
N PRO A 91 -3.28 -12.99 -11.58
CA PRO A 91 -3.85 -13.32 -12.87
C PRO A 91 -5.15 -12.55 -13.15
N SER A 92 -5.50 -11.51 -12.38
CA SER A 92 -6.85 -10.92 -12.45
C SER A 92 -7.18 -10.24 -13.78
N TYR A 93 -6.20 -9.63 -14.46
CA TYR A 93 -6.38 -9.05 -15.80
C TYR A 93 -5.43 -9.68 -16.81
N PHE A 94 -4.13 -9.70 -16.53
CA PHE A 94 -3.13 -10.32 -17.38
C PHE A 94 -2.92 -11.78 -17.01
N HIS A 95 -3.27 -12.68 -17.92
CA HIS A 95 -3.15 -14.14 -17.72
C HIS A 95 -1.92 -14.69 -18.42
N GLY A 96 -0.95 -15.22 -17.66
CA GLY A 96 0.31 -15.88 -18.08
C GLY A 96 0.67 -15.93 -19.58
N LYS A 97 0.84 -17.14 -20.13
CA LYS A 97 1.23 -17.33 -21.53
C LYS A 97 0.05 -17.15 -22.48
N CYS A 98 0.24 -16.38 -23.55
CA CYS A 98 -0.75 -16.17 -24.61
C CYS A 98 -1.07 -17.42 -25.46
N GLN A 99 -0.35 -18.53 -25.23
CA GLN A 99 -0.40 -19.73 -26.05
C GLN A 99 -1.76 -20.42 -25.97
N GLN A 100 -2.48 -20.47 -27.08
CA GLN A 100 -3.76 -21.15 -27.18
C GLN A 100 -3.56 -22.61 -27.58
N ARG A 101 -4.33 -23.52 -26.98
CA ARG A 101 -4.35 -24.94 -27.37
C ARG A 101 -5.26 -25.12 -28.58
N THR A 102 -4.69 -25.53 -29.70
CA THR A 102 -5.43 -25.94 -30.90
C THR A 102 -6.24 -27.22 -30.68
N ALA A 103 -7.17 -27.53 -31.60
CA ALA A 103 -7.93 -28.78 -31.60
C ALA A 103 -7.05 -30.04 -31.58
N ASN A 104 -5.81 -29.96 -32.08
CA ASN A 104 -4.85 -31.06 -32.12
C ASN A 104 -3.97 -31.13 -30.84
N GLY A 105 -4.26 -30.33 -29.82
CA GLY A 105 -3.51 -30.28 -28.56
C GLY A 105 -2.24 -29.41 -28.59
N THR A 106 -1.77 -29.02 -29.78
CA THR A 106 -0.59 -28.15 -29.98
C THR A 106 -0.84 -26.74 -29.44
N LEU A 107 0.13 -26.18 -28.73
CA LEU A 107 0.15 -24.78 -28.31
C LEU A 107 0.62 -23.88 -29.46
N VAL A 108 -0.15 -22.84 -29.77
CA VAL A 108 0.19 -21.84 -30.80
C VAL A 108 0.07 -20.43 -30.23
N ASN A 109 0.94 -19.53 -30.68
CA ASN A 109 0.79 -18.10 -30.39
C ASN A 109 -0.35 -17.54 -31.26
N PRO A 110 -1.24 -16.68 -30.72
CA PRO A 110 -2.25 -16.00 -31.51
C PRO A 110 -1.59 -14.99 -32.47
N PRO A 111 -2.25 -14.65 -33.60
CA PRO A 111 -1.78 -13.59 -34.50
C PRO A 111 -1.53 -12.29 -33.72
N GLY A 112 -0.36 -11.68 -33.95
CA GLY A 112 0.09 -10.50 -33.21
C GLY A 112 0.92 -10.79 -31.96
N CYS A 113 1.16 -12.04 -31.56
CA CYS A 113 2.13 -12.38 -30.50
C CYS A 113 3.31 -13.20 -31.10
N PRO A 114 4.59 -12.94 -30.73
CA PRO A 114 5.08 -12.05 -29.67
C PRO A 114 5.46 -10.64 -30.18
N ASN A 115 4.58 -9.97 -30.92
CA ASN A 115 4.79 -8.55 -31.26
C ASN A 115 4.74 -7.73 -29.95
N PRO A 116 5.56 -6.68 -29.77
CA PRO A 116 5.35 -5.68 -28.71
C PRO A 116 3.98 -4.97 -28.78
N ASP A 117 3.26 -5.13 -29.90
CA ASP A 117 1.89 -4.68 -30.11
C ASP A 117 0.97 -5.92 -30.27
N CYS A 118 0.76 -6.67 -29.18
CA CYS A 118 -0.09 -7.88 -29.17
C CYS A 118 -1.48 -7.56 -28.58
N PRO A 119 -2.57 -7.68 -29.37
CA PRO A 119 -3.92 -7.28 -28.92
C PRO A 119 -4.60 -8.29 -27.99
N VAL A 120 -4.03 -9.49 -27.80
CA VAL A 120 -4.57 -10.50 -26.89
C VAL A 120 -4.12 -10.18 -25.46
N VAL A 121 -5.07 -10.08 -24.52
CA VAL A 121 -4.75 -9.87 -23.10
C VAL A 121 -4.12 -11.15 -22.50
N CYS A 122 -2.82 -11.08 -22.25
CA CYS A 122 -2.01 -12.11 -21.60
C CYS A 122 -0.82 -11.50 -20.84
N GLY A 123 -0.19 -12.26 -19.95
CA GLY A 123 0.94 -11.83 -19.12
C GLY A 123 2.29 -11.71 -19.84
N THR A 124 2.32 -11.56 -21.16
CA THR A 124 3.56 -11.30 -21.89
C THR A 124 3.86 -9.79 -21.97
N PRO A 125 5.15 -9.39 -22.01
CA PRO A 125 5.56 -8.00 -22.14
C PRO A 125 4.85 -7.21 -23.24
N GLY A 126 4.73 -7.78 -24.45
CA GLY A 126 4.08 -7.10 -25.57
C GLY A 126 2.57 -6.86 -25.36
N SER A 127 1.86 -7.81 -24.76
CA SER A 127 0.45 -7.60 -24.39
C SER A 127 0.29 -6.53 -23.31
N MET A 128 1.16 -6.54 -22.28
CA MET A 128 1.15 -5.54 -21.21
C MET A 128 1.43 -4.12 -21.73
N VAL A 129 2.29 -3.98 -22.75
CA VAL A 129 2.59 -2.70 -23.41
C VAL A 129 1.46 -2.25 -24.35
N HIS A 130 0.83 -3.16 -25.09
CA HIS A 130 -0.34 -2.87 -25.91
C HIS A 130 -1.51 -2.39 -25.04
N HIS A 131 -1.82 -3.12 -23.96
CA HIS A 131 -2.91 -2.81 -23.02
C HIS A 131 -2.48 -1.89 -21.86
N TYR A 132 -1.49 -1.02 -22.09
CA TYR A 132 -0.90 -0.22 -21.00
C TYR A 132 -1.89 0.74 -20.33
N ASP A 133 -2.90 1.25 -21.06
CA ASP A 133 -3.96 2.06 -20.45
C ASP A 133 -4.76 1.28 -19.39
N ALA A 134 -5.05 0.00 -19.66
CA ALA A 134 -5.68 -0.87 -18.67
C ALA A 134 -4.73 -1.15 -17.50
N LEU A 135 -3.45 -1.46 -17.79
CA LEU A 135 -2.43 -1.68 -16.76
C LEU A 135 -2.29 -0.45 -15.82
N ARG A 136 -2.18 0.76 -16.37
CA ARG A 136 -2.10 2.02 -15.62
C ARG A 136 -3.32 2.22 -14.72
N ASN A 137 -4.53 1.99 -15.26
CA ASN A 137 -5.77 2.12 -14.50
C ASN A 137 -5.87 1.07 -13.38
N ILE A 138 -5.48 -0.18 -13.63
CA ILE A 138 -5.44 -1.25 -12.62
C ILE A 138 -4.50 -0.88 -11.48
N THR A 139 -3.26 -0.48 -11.80
CA THR A 139 -2.27 -0.06 -10.79
C THR A 139 -2.80 1.11 -9.97
N PHE A 140 -3.28 2.19 -10.61
CA PHE A 140 -3.80 3.36 -9.91
C PHE A 140 -4.96 3.01 -8.97
N ASN A 141 -5.99 2.32 -9.47
CA ASN A 141 -7.15 1.90 -8.70
C ASN A 141 -6.76 0.94 -7.56
N SER A 142 -5.73 0.11 -7.74
CA SER A 142 -5.23 -0.78 -6.69
C SER A 142 -4.61 -0.01 -5.54
N HIS A 143 -3.85 1.05 -5.81
CA HIS A 143 -3.32 1.92 -4.75
C HIS A 143 -4.45 2.67 -4.00
N GLU A 144 -5.42 3.22 -4.73
CA GLU A 144 -6.60 3.87 -4.13
C GLU A 144 -7.39 2.88 -3.25
N GLY A 145 -7.63 1.67 -3.76
CA GLY A 145 -8.31 0.58 -3.04
C GLY A 145 -7.57 0.09 -1.80
N MET A 146 -6.24 0.03 -1.84
CA MET A 146 -5.42 -0.25 -0.66
C MET A 146 -5.58 0.81 0.43
N PHE A 147 -5.63 2.09 0.07
CA PHE A 147 -5.94 3.14 1.06
C PHE A 147 -7.35 2.99 1.61
N ALA A 148 -8.36 2.87 0.76
CA ALA A 148 -9.75 2.70 1.20
C ALA A 148 -9.96 1.49 2.14
N LEU A 149 -9.15 0.44 1.99
CA LEU A 149 -9.09 -0.72 2.89
C LEU A 149 -8.38 -0.40 4.22
N LEU A 150 -7.20 0.22 4.16
CA LEU A 150 -6.36 0.52 5.34
C LEU A 150 -6.90 1.66 6.20
N THR A 151 -7.69 2.58 5.65
CA THR A 151 -8.31 3.70 6.39
C THR A 151 -9.71 3.39 6.90
N LYS A 152 -10.26 2.21 6.58
CA LYS A 152 -11.60 1.79 7.02
C LYS A 152 -11.64 1.67 8.55
N GLN A 153 -12.72 2.10 9.18
CA GLN A 153 -12.82 2.22 10.65
C GLN A 153 -12.54 0.92 11.43
N ASP A 154 -12.84 -0.25 10.85
CA ASP A 154 -12.61 -1.57 11.45
C ASP A 154 -11.23 -2.18 11.09
N SER A 155 -10.39 -1.48 10.33
CA SER A 155 -9.03 -1.92 10.02
C SER A 155 -8.10 -1.73 11.23
N GLY A 156 -7.09 -2.61 11.36
CA GLY A 156 -6.06 -2.47 12.39
C GLY A 156 -5.30 -1.14 12.27
N SER A 157 -4.94 -0.75 11.04
CA SER A 157 -4.18 0.47 10.77
C SER A 157 -4.94 1.75 11.12
N PHE A 158 -6.26 1.78 10.94
CA PHE A 158 -7.09 2.89 11.42
C PHE A 158 -7.06 2.97 12.95
N GLN A 159 -7.14 1.84 13.64
CA GLN A 159 -7.06 1.80 15.11
C GLN A 159 -5.67 2.18 15.63
N ASP A 160 -4.59 1.84 14.92
CA ASP A 160 -3.23 2.28 15.24
C ASP A 160 -3.08 3.81 15.11
N VAL A 161 -3.54 4.40 13.99
CA VAL A 161 -3.54 5.87 13.79
C VAL A 161 -4.40 6.54 14.87
N LYS A 162 -5.62 6.04 15.12
CA LYS A 162 -6.51 6.52 16.18
C LYS A 162 -5.82 6.53 17.55
N THR A 163 -5.15 5.44 17.90
CA THR A 163 -4.44 5.31 19.18
C THR A 163 -3.30 6.33 19.27
N CYS A 164 -2.50 6.48 18.20
CA CYS A 164 -1.44 7.50 18.14
C CYS A 164 -1.98 8.93 18.29
N VAL A 165 -3.08 9.28 17.63
CA VAL A 165 -3.72 10.60 17.73
C VAL A 165 -4.25 10.85 19.15
N LEU A 166 -4.89 9.84 19.77
CA LEU A 166 -5.36 9.93 21.16
C LEU A 166 -4.19 10.08 22.15
N ASP A 167 -3.15 9.26 22.06
CA ASP A 167 -1.97 9.41 22.92
C ASP A 167 -1.31 10.78 22.73
N ALA A 168 -1.12 11.23 21.49
CA ALA A 168 -0.54 12.54 21.17
C ALA A 168 -1.36 13.74 21.69
N THR A 169 -2.69 13.64 21.69
CA THR A 169 -3.55 14.67 22.30
C THR A 169 -3.48 14.63 23.83
N THR A 170 -3.44 13.45 24.48
CA THR A 170 -3.27 13.39 25.96
C THR A 170 -1.95 13.94 26.48
N LEU A 171 -0.88 13.94 25.67
CA LEU A 171 0.41 14.52 26.02
C LEU A 171 0.38 16.06 26.08
N LYS A 172 -0.52 16.72 25.34
CA LYS A 172 -0.86 18.12 25.58
C LYS A 172 -1.74 18.17 26.83
N LYS A 173 -1.17 18.56 27.98
CA LYS A 173 -1.90 18.85 29.22
C LYS A 173 -3.22 19.55 28.87
N CYS A 174 -4.35 18.94 29.19
CA CYS A 174 -5.65 19.57 28.96
C CYS A 174 -5.60 21.00 29.53
N PRO A 175 -6.18 22.01 28.85
CA PRO A 175 -6.40 23.30 29.45
C PRO A 175 -7.22 23.05 30.71
N LYS A 176 -6.58 23.13 31.89
CA LYS A 176 -7.33 23.04 33.14
C LYS A 176 -8.33 24.18 33.09
N GLU A 177 -9.63 23.86 33.21
CA GLU A 177 -10.60 24.88 33.59
C GLU A 177 -9.98 25.69 34.75
N PRO A 178 -10.00 27.03 34.70
CA PRO A 178 -9.38 27.85 35.72
C PRO A 178 -10.02 27.46 37.05
N ALA A 179 -9.27 26.71 37.87
CA ALA A 179 -9.82 25.86 38.91
C ALA A 179 -10.83 26.66 39.73
N ARG A 180 -12.12 26.38 39.54
CA ARG A 180 -13.20 27.24 40.01
C ARG A 180 -13.03 27.35 41.51
N THR A 181 -12.53 28.50 41.97
CA THR A 181 -12.08 28.66 43.36
C THR A 181 -13.31 28.70 44.25
N THR A 182 -13.80 27.51 44.59
CA THR A 182 -14.68 27.24 45.70
C THR A 182 -13.91 27.69 46.93
N ARG A 183 -14.09 28.97 47.28
CA ARG A 183 -13.58 29.55 48.52
C ARG A 183 -13.93 28.56 49.62
N SER A 184 -12.90 27.98 50.23
CA SER A 184 -13.07 27.00 51.29
C SER A 184 -13.87 27.69 52.40
N PHE A 185 -15.14 27.33 52.53
CA PHE A 185 -15.95 27.80 53.65
C PHE A 185 -15.25 27.34 54.92
N SER A 186 -14.97 28.29 55.81
CA SER A 186 -14.17 28.04 57.01
C SER A 186 -14.68 26.83 57.76
N ARG A 187 -13.75 26.02 58.30
CA ARG A 187 -14.03 24.75 59.02
C ARG A 187 -14.83 24.91 60.32
N SER A 188 -15.39 26.09 60.58
CA SER A 188 -16.20 26.45 61.73
C SER A 188 -17.66 25.98 61.63
N PHE A 189 -18.20 25.74 60.43
CA PHE A 189 -19.60 25.31 60.24
C PHE A 189 -19.80 23.78 60.15
N ALA A 190 -18.73 22.99 60.04
CA ALA A 190 -18.81 21.54 59.87
C ALA A 190 -19.02 20.75 61.19
N ALA A 191 -19.17 21.44 62.33
CA ALA A 191 -19.24 20.82 63.65
C ALA A 191 -20.65 20.45 64.15
N HIS A 192 -21.71 20.67 63.35
CA HIS A 192 -23.11 20.49 63.76
C HIS A 192 -23.95 19.57 62.85
N PHE A 193 -23.34 18.84 61.92
CA PHE A 193 -24.04 17.83 61.12
C PHE A 193 -23.65 16.41 61.54
N PRO A 194 -24.63 15.49 61.75
CA PRO A 194 -24.36 14.14 62.21
C PRO A 194 -23.60 13.31 61.16
N ARG A 195 -22.68 12.47 61.66
CA ARG A 195 -21.66 11.75 60.89
C ARG A 195 -22.17 10.48 60.19
N SER A 196 -23.35 10.52 59.58
CA SER A 196 -24.00 9.35 58.95
C SER A 196 -23.83 9.25 57.43
N LEU A 197 -23.15 10.21 56.78
CA LEU A 197 -22.94 10.23 55.32
C LEU A 197 -21.45 10.35 54.95
N VAL A 198 -20.59 9.55 55.56
CA VAL A 198 -19.21 9.35 55.10
C VAL A 198 -19.22 8.41 53.90
N GLY A 199 -19.38 8.96 52.70
CA GLY A 199 -19.05 8.26 51.45
C GLY A 199 -17.54 8.01 51.38
N GLY A 200 -17.14 6.76 51.20
CA GLY A 200 -15.74 6.34 51.31
C GLY A 200 -14.82 7.00 50.27
N SER A 201 -13.68 7.51 50.72
CA SER A 201 -12.59 7.96 49.84
C SER A 201 -11.87 6.76 49.25
N SER A 202 -12.35 6.24 48.12
CA SER A 202 -11.59 5.30 47.30
C SER A 202 -10.45 6.02 46.60
N SER A 203 -9.22 5.55 46.82
CA SER A 203 -8.06 5.92 46.00
C SER A 203 -8.19 5.24 44.64
N GLY A 204 -9.07 5.76 43.80
CA GLY A 204 -9.20 5.35 42.42
C GLY A 204 -7.94 5.75 41.63
N PHE A 205 -7.39 4.80 40.88
CA PHE A 205 -6.53 5.15 39.75
C PHE A 205 -7.32 6.11 38.87
N ALA A 206 -6.84 7.36 38.74
CA ALA A 206 -7.51 8.34 37.89
C ALA A 206 -7.56 7.77 36.48
N ALA A 207 -8.78 7.57 35.97
CA ALA A 207 -8.97 7.22 34.58
C ALA A 207 -8.25 8.27 33.72
N ARG A 208 -7.61 7.83 32.65
CA ARG A 208 -6.85 8.70 31.75
C ARG A 208 -7.86 9.61 31.03
N GLU A 209 -8.08 10.78 31.60
CA GLU A 209 -9.10 11.74 31.16
C GLU A 209 -8.65 12.32 29.82
N ASN A 210 -9.19 11.78 28.74
CA ASN A 210 -8.87 12.22 27.39
C ASN A 210 -9.40 13.65 27.21
N CYS A 211 -8.51 14.60 26.92
CA CYS A 211 -8.86 16.02 26.71
C CYS A 211 -9.75 16.27 25.47
N TYR A 212 -10.21 15.21 24.79
CA TYR A 212 -10.88 15.23 23.50
C TYR A 212 -12.20 14.45 23.59
N ASP A 213 -13.13 14.97 24.40
CA ASP A 213 -14.53 14.54 24.43
C ASP A 213 -15.29 15.14 23.23
N ASP A 214 -14.81 14.83 22.03
CA ASP A 214 -15.51 15.15 20.79
C ASP A 214 -16.26 13.90 20.33
N THR A 215 -17.59 13.98 20.41
CA THR A 215 -18.50 12.96 19.84
C THR A 215 -18.30 12.76 18.33
N ASN A 216 -17.56 13.65 17.67
CA ASN A 216 -17.16 13.55 16.27
C ASN A 216 -15.71 13.10 16.07
N PHE A 217 -14.93 12.71 17.09
CA PHE A 217 -13.52 12.32 16.91
C PHE A 217 -13.33 11.27 15.81
N GLU A 218 -14.07 10.16 15.87
CA GLU A 218 -13.93 9.06 14.89
C GLU A 218 -14.39 9.48 13.49
N LYS A 219 -15.42 10.33 13.41
CA LYS A 219 -15.87 10.94 12.15
C LYS A 219 -14.80 11.86 11.59
N ASN A 220 -14.23 12.74 12.42
CA ASN A 220 -13.18 13.68 12.05
C ASN A 220 -11.92 12.94 11.55
N LEU A 221 -11.57 11.82 12.19
CA LEU A 221 -10.45 10.99 11.77
C LEU A 221 -10.75 10.27 10.45
N TYR A 222 -11.95 9.69 10.32
CA TYR A 222 -12.41 9.04 9.10
C TYR A 222 -12.51 10.01 7.92
N ASP A 223 -12.97 11.23 8.13
CA ASP A 223 -13.03 12.27 7.10
C ASP A 223 -11.62 12.60 6.54
N VAL A 224 -10.59 12.71 7.39
CA VAL A 224 -9.21 12.94 6.93
C VAL A 224 -8.67 11.70 6.21
N LEU A 225 -8.80 10.53 6.82
CA LEU A 225 -8.16 9.32 6.33
C LEU A 225 -8.87 8.74 5.09
N GLN A 226 -10.20 8.64 5.09
CA GLN A 226 -10.94 8.02 3.99
C GLN A 226 -11.24 9.01 2.86
N ALA A 227 -11.85 10.16 3.17
CA ALA A 227 -12.26 11.13 2.15
C ALA A 227 -11.08 12.02 1.70
N GLY A 228 -10.26 12.49 2.66
CA GLY A 228 -9.08 13.29 2.37
C GLY A 228 -8.04 12.53 1.55
N MET A 229 -7.59 11.35 2.00
CA MET A 229 -6.50 10.63 1.32
C MET A 229 -6.86 10.17 -0.09
N VAL A 230 -8.11 9.73 -0.33
CA VAL A 230 -8.56 9.29 -1.66
C VAL A 230 -8.58 10.44 -2.65
N GLN A 231 -9.13 11.61 -2.26
CA GLN A 231 -9.09 12.80 -3.11
C GLN A 231 -7.65 13.28 -3.36
N MET A 232 -6.84 13.28 -2.31
CA MET A 232 -5.45 13.74 -2.37
C MET A 232 -4.55 12.81 -3.19
N TRP A 233 -4.85 11.50 -3.25
CA TRP A 233 -4.18 10.56 -4.14
C TRP A 233 -4.35 10.93 -5.61
N ALA A 234 -5.56 11.34 -6.00
CA ALA A 234 -5.81 11.89 -7.33
C ALA A 234 -5.00 13.17 -7.57
N ASP A 235 -5.02 14.14 -6.64
CA ASP A 235 -4.33 15.43 -6.79
C ASP A 235 -2.79 15.29 -6.91
N VAL A 236 -2.20 14.29 -6.25
CA VAL A 236 -0.77 13.96 -6.34
C VAL A 236 -0.41 13.42 -7.73
N CYS A 237 -1.24 12.57 -8.35
CA CYS A 237 -0.98 12.00 -9.68
C CYS A 237 -1.45 12.88 -10.86
N ASP A 238 -2.66 13.43 -10.78
CA ASP A 238 -3.18 14.61 -11.49
C ASP A 238 -4.68 14.79 -11.18
N ALA A 239 -5.09 16.04 -10.87
CA ALA A 239 -6.44 16.39 -10.45
C ALA A 239 -7.54 16.17 -11.52
N LYS A 240 -7.18 15.88 -12.78
CA LYS A 240 -8.12 15.59 -13.87
C LYS A 240 -8.12 14.13 -14.33
N LYS A 241 -7.41 13.23 -13.64
CA LYS A 241 -7.17 11.84 -14.07
C LYS A 241 -6.41 11.72 -15.40
N ASP A 242 -5.66 12.76 -15.79
CA ASP A 242 -4.71 12.66 -16.93
C ASP A 242 -3.44 11.88 -16.53
N TYR A 243 -3.34 11.51 -15.25
CA TYR A 243 -2.24 10.78 -14.61
C TYR A 243 -0.84 11.36 -14.86
N ALA A 244 -0.71 12.60 -15.36
CA ALA A 244 0.51 13.12 -15.94
C ALA A 244 1.74 13.10 -15.01
N LYS A 245 1.56 13.22 -13.68
CA LYS A 245 2.66 13.14 -12.69
C LYS A 245 2.96 11.72 -12.21
N CYS A 246 2.06 10.77 -12.49
CA CYS A 246 2.24 9.32 -12.32
C CYS A 246 2.33 8.62 -13.70
N SER A 247 2.65 9.39 -14.76
CA SER A 247 2.76 8.91 -16.13
C SER A 247 4.15 8.34 -16.37
N TRP A 248 4.39 7.20 -15.76
CA TRP A 248 5.59 6.39 -15.94
C TRP A 248 5.56 5.58 -17.24
N GLU A 249 4.68 5.94 -18.18
CA GLU A 249 4.35 5.10 -19.33
C GLU A 249 5.57 4.77 -20.19
N LYS A 250 6.43 5.76 -20.44
CA LYS A 250 7.59 5.58 -21.30
C LYS A 250 8.64 4.69 -20.62
N GLU A 251 8.98 4.98 -19.37
CA GLU A 251 9.94 4.19 -18.60
C GLU A 251 9.42 2.77 -18.36
N MET A 252 8.15 2.62 -17.99
CA MET A 252 7.55 1.35 -17.63
C MET A 252 7.32 0.44 -18.84
N LYS A 253 6.89 0.97 -19.99
CA LYS A 253 6.85 0.20 -21.25
C LYS A 253 8.26 -0.28 -21.63
N ALA A 254 9.27 0.59 -21.49
CA ALA A 254 10.67 0.22 -21.76
C ALA A 254 11.26 -0.76 -20.74
N PHE A 255 10.77 -0.78 -19.50
CA PHE A 255 11.13 -1.75 -18.46
C PHE A 255 10.51 -3.12 -18.74
N ILE A 256 9.20 -3.17 -18.99
CA ILE A 256 8.46 -4.40 -19.29
C ILE A 256 9.06 -5.13 -20.50
N LEU A 257 9.45 -4.40 -21.56
CA LEU A 257 10.06 -4.97 -22.77
C LEU A 257 11.51 -5.49 -22.59
N GLN A 258 12.07 -5.45 -21.38
CA GLN A 258 13.36 -6.11 -21.07
C GLN A 258 13.17 -7.61 -20.74
N PHE A 259 11.95 -8.04 -20.41
CA PHE A 259 11.65 -9.46 -20.18
C PHE A 259 11.43 -10.20 -21.53
N PRO A 260 11.87 -11.46 -21.65
CA PRO A 260 11.79 -12.25 -22.88
C PRO A 260 10.43 -12.94 -23.12
#